data_AF-A0A101XYZ7-F1
#
_entry.id   AF-A0A101XYZ7-F1
#
_cell.length_a   1.000
_cell.length_b   1.000
_cell.length_c   1.000
_cell.angle_alpha   90.00
_cell.angle_beta   90.00
_cell.angle_gamma   90.00
#
_symmetry.space_group_name_H-M   'P 1'
#
loop_
_entity.id
_entity.type
_entity.pdbx_description
1 polymer ?
#
loop_
_entity_poly.entity_id
_entity_poly.type
_entity_poly.pdbx_seq_one_letter_code
_entity_poly.pdbx_strand_id
1 'polypeptide(L)'
;MYKLILAEDEEDVREGIIAQIDWAQYGFEVVDQAENGREAADAIDRLLPDVVVTDIQMPFMNGLQLAEWIRSRHPNTKIIILTGYDEFEYAQKAIKLQIDEYILKPFSSQELIDVLLKVRAAIEAEIAEKENVYVLTEHYRKSLPVLREQFLSSLVSRRLPLKEISDKSMEYSIDLAGRQFQASVISIDYIHTGEDQGTGVSRHVSLRDTGDHNLQLFAILNIAEEICQKHEFGKVFIHRDDVVLLSVSQAAEEAEITGNTLTVLEEIRQNVQRFLKLTVTAGAGTVCQSAGMLFNSFADAMQALDYRLILGNNRVIWIEDVESRSNQLLAFDELTQQSLIRTIKLGTVQELKEVVDELFGGLDTAHVSTQDYQIFLLEIITSILRVAKESGTEAADFIGSGISTLSEINKFNNMGEAKQWIISICTRLMDTIASERQSSYKQLIDQAKEYIRSHYEESDISIGRVCQHLHISTGYFSSIFKKEMKMTFVSYLLQIRLEAAKELLRSTELKAFEIAEKIGFSDPNYFSFCFRKKYGQSPKEYKNSSRGG
;
A
#
# COMPACT_ATOMS: atom_id res chain seq x y z
N MET A 1 -39.70 35.77 24.28
CA MET A 1 -41.08 36.27 24.26
C MET A 1 -41.35 36.78 22.86
N TYR A 2 -42.55 36.54 22.34
CA TYR A 2 -42.99 36.99 21.02
C TYR A 2 -43.49 38.42 21.10
N LYS A 3 -43.06 39.26 20.16
CA LYS A 3 -43.43 40.68 20.12
C LYS A 3 -44.83 40.84 19.58
N LEU A 4 -45.66 41.58 20.30
CA LEU A 4 -47.05 41.83 19.94
C LEU A 4 -47.30 43.32 19.80
N ILE A 5 -48.06 43.71 18.77
CA ILE A 5 -48.63 45.05 18.65
C ILE A 5 -50.15 44.95 18.79
N LEU A 6 -50.72 45.82 19.62
CA LEU A 6 -52.16 45.94 19.81
C LEU A 6 -52.67 47.23 19.15
N ALA A 7 -53.59 47.10 18.19
CA ALA A 7 -54.22 48.21 17.49
C ALA A 7 -55.73 48.25 17.81
N GLU A 8 -56.16 49.28 18.52
CA GLU A 8 -57.53 49.45 19.03
C GLU A 8 -57.78 50.96 19.19
N ASP A 9 -58.89 51.48 18.65
CA ASP A 9 -59.16 52.93 18.66
C ASP A 9 -59.77 53.42 19.98
N GLU A 10 -60.46 52.55 20.72
CA GLU A 10 -60.98 52.85 22.06
C GLU A 10 -59.88 52.71 23.14
N GLU A 11 -59.48 53.84 23.75
CA GLU A 11 -58.44 53.90 24.79
C GLU A 11 -58.76 53.01 26.01
N ASP A 12 -60.00 53.06 26.50
CA ASP A 12 -60.46 52.24 27.65
C ASP A 12 -60.34 50.73 27.37
N VAL A 13 -60.62 50.30 26.13
CA VAL A 13 -60.54 48.89 25.71
C VAL A 13 -59.08 48.47 25.57
N ARG A 14 -58.26 49.31 24.94
CA ARG A 14 -56.83 49.08 24.74
C ARG A 14 -56.08 48.96 26.07
N GLU A 15 -56.30 49.89 26.99
CA GLU A 15 -55.72 49.83 28.34
C GLU A 15 -56.26 48.63 29.13
N GLY A 16 -57.55 48.32 28.99
CA GLY A 16 -58.17 47.16 29.63
C GLY A 16 -57.54 45.83 29.22
N ILE A 17 -57.31 45.62 27.91
CA ILE A 17 -56.67 44.41 27.38
C ILE A 17 -55.24 44.27 27.92
N ILE A 18 -54.50 45.38 27.97
CA ILE A 18 -53.10 45.37 28.40
C ILE A 18 -52.96 45.12 29.89
N ALA A 19 -53.83 45.74 30.71
CA ALA A 19 -53.77 45.61 32.16
C ALA A 19 -54.31 44.27 32.69
N GLN A 20 -55.24 43.63 31.97
CA GLN A 20 -55.87 42.38 32.43
C GLN A 20 -55.09 41.11 32.12
N ILE A 21 -54.10 41.17 31.22
CA ILE A 21 -53.37 39.99 30.75
C ILE A 21 -51.90 40.09 31.20
N ASP A 22 -51.40 39.05 31.88
CA ASP A 22 -49.97 38.89 32.14
C ASP A 22 -49.28 38.32 30.89
N TRP A 23 -48.94 39.22 29.96
CA TRP A 23 -48.33 38.87 28.67
C TRP A 23 -47.06 38.01 28.83
N ALA A 24 -46.24 38.34 29.82
CA ALA A 24 -44.98 37.64 30.07
C ALA A 24 -45.22 36.18 30.48
N GLN A 25 -46.25 35.90 31.28
CA GLN A 25 -46.67 34.54 31.65
C GLN A 25 -47.01 33.68 30.42
N TYR A 26 -47.66 34.28 29.41
CA TYR A 26 -48.07 33.58 28.18
C TYR A 26 -47.02 33.61 27.06
N GLY A 27 -45.88 34.25 27.31
CA GLY A 27 -44.74 34.27 26.40
C GLY A 27 -44.77 35.40 25.36
N PHE A 28 -45.59 36.43 25.58
CA PHE A 28 -45.72 37.60 24.71
C PHE A 28 -45.21 38.87 25.39
N GLU A 29 -44.83 39.86 24.60
CA GLU A 29 -44.48 41.20 25.05
C GLU A 29 -45.18 42.21 24.15
N VAL A 30 -46.03 43.09 24.72
CA VAL A 30 -46.66 44.18 23.96
C VAL A 30 -45.61 45.27 23.76
N VAL A 31 -45.05 45.33 22.54
CA VAL A 31 -43.93 46.23 22.22
C VAL A 31 -44.39 47.61 21.75
N ASP A 32 -45.64 47.71 21.30
CA ASP A 32 -46.26 48.98 20.91
C ASP A 32 -47.78 48.88 20.92
N GLN A 33 -48.41 50.06 20.92
CA GLN A 33 -49.86 50.23 20.86
C GLN A 33 -50.19 51.22 19.75
N ALA A 34 -51.32 51.05 19.09
CA ALA A 34 -51.77 51.96 18.04
C ALA A 34 -53.25 52.29 18.18
N GLU A 35 -53.61 53.55 17.91
CA GLU A 35 -55.01 54.02 17.97
C GLU A 35 -55.71 53.91 16.61
N ASN A 36 -54.94 53.61 15.56
CA ASN A 36 -55.46 53.48 14.20
C ASN A 36 -54.54 52.59 13.36
N GLY A 37 -55.05 52.07 12.23
CA GLY A 37 -54.29 51.15 11.40
C GLY A 37 -53.05 51.78 10.74
N ARG A 38 -53.00 53.11 10.57
CA ARG A 38 -51.83 53.76 9.96
C ARG A 38 -50.66 53.80 10.93
N GLU A 39 -50.92 54.16 12.18
CA GLU A 39 -49.94 54.11 13.27
C GLU A 39 -49.47 52.67 13.50
N ALA A 40 -50.38 51.70 13.48
CA ALA A 40 -50.04 50.29 13.58
C ALA A 40 -49.09 49.85 12.46
N ALA A 41 -49.36 50.24 11.20
CA ALA A 41 -48.49 49.93 10.07
C ALA A 41 -47.07 50.53 10.24
N ASP A 42 -46.97 51.79 10.66
CA ASP A 42 -45.69 52.46 10.90
C ASP A 42 -44.92 51.76 12.05
N ALA A 43 -45.61 51.33 13.11
CA ALA A 43 -45.03 50.58 14.22
C ALA A 43 -44.55 49.17 13.81
N ILE A 44 -45.30 48.47 12.94
CA ILE A 44 -44.94 47.15 12.41
C ILE A 44 -43.66 47.22 11.58
N ASP A 45 -43.52 48.22 10.70
CA ASP A 45 -42.30 48.44 9.90
C ASP A 45 -41.08 48.71 10.81
N ARG A 46 -41.28 49.38 11.95
CA ARG A 46 -40.21 49.73 12.88
C ARG A 46 -39.79 48.59 13.80
N LEU A 47 -40.76 47.85 14.34
CA LEU A 47 -40.56 46.92 15.46
C LEU A 47 -40.59 45.44 15.06
N LEU A 48 -41.10 45.15 13.85
CA LEU A 48 -41.23 43.81 13.27
C LEU A 48 -41.83 42.81 14.28
N PRO A 49 -43.10 43.00 14.69
CA PRO A 49 -43.73 42.11 15.66
C PRO A 49 -43.97 40.72 15.07
N ASP A 50 -44.03 39.72 15.95
CA ASP A 50 -44.41 38.36 15.61
C ASP A 50 -45.93 38.22 15.46
N VAL A 51 -46.69 39.00 16.24
CA VAL A 51 -48.16 38.98 16.27
C VAL A 51 -48.72 40.40 16.26
N VAL A 52 -49.79 40.62 15.50
CA VAL A 52 -50.58 41.85 15.50
C VAL A 52 -52.01 41.50 15.90
N VAL A 53 -52.52 42.15 16.95
CA VAL A 53 -53.93 42.11 17.34
C VAL A 53 -54.55 43.43 16.92
N THR A 54 -55.59 43.41 16.10
CA THR A 54 -56.20 44.65 15.56
C THR A 54 -57.72 44.59 15.56
N ASP A 55 -58.38 45.70 15.92
CA ASP A 55 -59.81 45.86 15.63
C ASP A 55 -60.05 46.01 14.12
N ILE A 56 -61.22 45.58 13.64
CA ILE A 56 -61.67 45.83 12.27
C ILE A 56 -61.96 47.32 12.07
N GLN A 57 -62.71 47.94 12.97
CA GLN A 57 -63.16 49.32 12.79
C GLN A 57 -62.19 50.26 13.50
N MET A 58 -61.37 50.97 12.73
CA MET A 58 -60.48 52.00 13.25
C MET A 58 -60.41 53.17 12.24
N PRO A 59 -60.14 54.41 12.70
CA PRO A 59 -59.94 55.57 11.83
C PRO A 59 -58.77 55.41 10.86
N PHE A 60 -58.77 56.18 9.76
CA PHE A 60 -57.72 56.28 8.72
C PHE A 60 -57.42 55.00 7.91
N MET A 61 -57.12 53.89 8.58
CA MET A 61 -56.89 52.58 8.01
C MET A 61 -57.55 51.54 8.92
N ASN A 62 -58.46 50.76 8.36
CA ASN A 62 -59.19 49.74 9.10
C ASN A 62 -58.38 48.44 9.25
N GLY A 63 -58.77 47.54 10.16
CA GLY A 63 -58.01 46.32 10.47
C GLY A 63 -57.84 45.37 9.27
N LEU A 64 -58.79 45.34 8.33
CA LEU A 64 -58.67 44.52 7.11
C LEU A 64 -57.69 45.13 6.10
N GLN A 65 -57.67 46.45 5.96
CA GLN A 65 -56.68 47.17 5.15
C GLN A 65 -55.29 47.02 5.74
N LEU A 66 -55.17 47.06 7.07
CA LEU A 66 -53.93 46.78 7.78
C LEU A 66 -53.48 45.33 7.52
N ALA A 67 -54.37 44.35 7.64
CA ALA A 67 -54.04 42.95 7.38
C ALA A 67 -53.55 42.71 5.93
N GLU A 68 -54.21 43.32 4.95
CA GLU A 68 -53.77 43.29 3.54
C GLU A 68 -52.36 43.90 3.38
N TRP A 69 -52.12 45.03 4.04
CA TRP A 69 -50.81 45.68 4.04
C TRP A 69 -49.73 44.79 4.68
N ILE A 70 -50.01 44.17 5.84
CA ILE A 70 -49.10 43.26 6.54
C ILE A 70 -48.76 42.07 5.63
N ARG A 71 -49.74 41.43 5.01
CA ARG A 71 -49.48 40.26 4.15
C ARG A 71 -48.62 40.60 2.93
N SER A 72 -48.69 41.82 2.42
CA SER A 72 -47.87 42.26 1.29
C SER A 72 -46.41 42.55 1.64
N ARG A 73 -46.10 42.91 2.90
CA ARG A 73 -44.76 43.38 3.32
C ARG A 73 -44.09 42.51 4.37
N HIS A 74 -44.87 41.99 5.31
CA HIS A 74 -44.44 41.19 6.45
C HIS A 74 -45.25 39.88 6.53
N PRO A 75 -45.12 38.99 5.53
CA PRO A 75 -45.97 37.80 5.41
C PRO A 75 -45.87 36.83 6.60
N ASN A 76 -44.77 36.90 7.37
CA ASN A 76 -44.53 36.04 8.54
C ASN A 76 -45.19 36.55 9.84
N THR A 77 -45.70 37.78 9.87
CA THR A 77 -46.41 38.32 11.04
C THR A 77 -47.76 37.64 11.16
N LYS A 78 -48.09 37.11 12.35
CA LYS A 78 -49.40 36.51 12.60
C LYS A 78 -50.42 37.61 12.91
N ILE A 79 -51.63 37.47 12.38
CA ILE A 79 -52.66 38.50 12.46
C ILE A 79 -53.87 37.93 13.21
N ILE A 80 -54.27 38.61 14.27
CA ILE A 80 -55.48 38.33 15.06
C ILE A 80 -56.42 39.52 14.91
N ILE A 81 -57.66 39.27 14.49
CA ILE A 81 -58.66 40.33 14.33
C ILE A 81 -59.67 40.30 15.48
N LEU A 82 -59.91 41.45 16.09
CA LEU A 82 -61.03 41.69 17.01
C LEU A 82 -62.20 42.26 16.20
N THR A 83 -63.43 41.77 16.40
CA THR A 83 -64.59 42.21 15.61
C THR A 83 -65.85 42.29 16.46
N GLY A 84 -66.64 43.37 16.31
CA GLY A 84 -68.02 43.43 16.81
C GLY A 84 -69.00 42.67 15.91
N TYR A 85 -70.08 42.14 16.51
CA TYR A 85 -71.30 41.53 15.96
C TYR A 85 -71.36 41.12 14.46
N ASP A 86 -71.54 39.82 14.20
CA ASP A 86 -71.99 39.08 12.99
C ASP A 86 -72.05 39.78 11.59
N GLU A 87 -71.05 40.56 11.20
CA GLU A 87 -70.89 40.97 9.79
C GLU A 87 -70.19 39.85 8.99
N PHE A 88 -71.00 38.94 8.44
CA PHE A 88 -70.60 37.83 7.54
C PHE A 88 -69.68 38.27 6.38
N GLU A 89 -69.75 39.54 5.95
CA GLU A 89 -68.89 40.11 4.91
C GLU A 89 -67.42 40.22 5.31
N TYR A 90 -67.10 40.48 6.59
CA TYR A 90 -65.72 40.60 7.05
C TYR A 90 -65.04 39.25 7.18
N ALA A 91 -65.75 38.22 7.64
CA ALA A 91 -65.23 36.87 7.72
C ALA A 91 -64.77 36.35 6.34
N GLN A 92 -65.53 36.64 5.29
CA GLN A 92 -65.18 36.24 3.92
C GLN A 92 -63.92 36.96 3.40
N LYS A 93 -63.73 38.24 3.74
CA LYS A 93 -62.51 38.99 3.41
C LYS A 93 -61.32 38.50 4.24
N ALA A 94 -61.54 38.20 5.52
CA ALA A 94 -60.51 37.72 6.42
C ALA A 94 -59.88 36.39 5.97
N ILE A 95 -60.72 35.47 5.47
CA ILE A 95 -60.26 34.21 4.88
C ILE A 95 -59.40 34.45 3.63
N LYS A 96 -59.78 35.41 2.77
CA LYS A 96 -58.98 35.75 1.57
C LYS A 96 -57.62 36.34 1.92
N LEU A 97 -57.54 37.09 3.02
CA LEU A 97 -56.32 37.72 3.51
C LEU A 97 -55.49 36.79 4.41
N GLN A 98 -55.87 35.51 4.53
CA GLN A 98 -55.17 34.51 5.34
C GLN A 98 -54.87 35.02 6.77
N ILE A 99 -55.86 35.63 7.42
CA ILE A 99 -55.75 35.97 8.85
C ILE A 99 -55.67 34.68 9.66
N ASP A 100 -54.79 34.67 10.67
CA ASP A 100 -54.51 33.47 11.44
C ASP A 100 -55.66 33.12 12.36
N GLU A 101 -56.22 34.10 13.09
CA GLU A 101 -57.37 33.90 13.99
C GLU A 101 -58.24 35.17 14.09
N TYR A 102 -59.47 35.01 14.58
CA TYR A 102 -60.39 36.12 14.85
C TYR A 102 -61.14 35.92 16.18
N ILE A 103 -61.52 37.02 16.84
CA ILE A 103 -62.19 37.05 18.15
C ILE A 103 -63.39 38.00 18.09
N LEU A 104 -64.54 37.56 18.63
CA LEU A 104 -65.78 38.33 18.66
C LEU A 104 -65.89 39.18 19.93
N LYS A 105 -66.19 40.48 19.80
CA LYS A 105 -66.54 41.39 20.90
C LYS A 105 -68.03 41.22 21.29
N PRO A 106 -68.40 41.16 22.59
CA PRO A 106 -67.53 41.20 23.76
C PRO A 106 -66.83 39.86 24.00
N PHE A 107 -65.51 39.89 24.20
CA PHE A 107 -64.71 38.72 24.54
C PHE A 107 -64.23 38.78 25.99
N SER A 108 -63.93 37.62 26.57
CA SER A 108 -63.23 37.53 27.86
C SER A 108 -61.71 37.55 27.67
N SER A 109 -60.96 37.97 28.69
CA SER A 109 -59.50 37.91 28.68
C SER A 109 -58.99 36.48 28.43
N GLN A 110 -59.72 35.46 28.90
CA GLN A 110 -59.39 34.05 28.69
C GLN A 110 -59.52 33.63 27.22
N GLU A 111 -60.52 34.12 26.49
CA GLU A 111 -60.69 33.81 25.06
C GLU A 111 -59.55 34.37 24.22
N LEU A 112 -59.08 35.59 24.51
CA LEU A 112 -57.92 36.18 23.85
C LEU A 112 -56.64 35.39 24.18
N ILE A 113 -56.46 34.96 25.43
CA ILE A 113 -55.32 34.12 25.84
C ILE A 113 -55.31 32.79 25.07
N ASP A 114 -56.46 32.12 24.94
CA ASP A 114 -56.55 30.83 24.26
C ASP A 114 -56.17 30.94 22.77
N VAL A 115 -56.60 32.02 22.12
CA VAL A 115 -56.22 32.34 20.73
C VAL A 115 -54.73 32.65 20.61
N LEU A 116 -54.18 33.44 21.53
CA LEU A 116 -52.74 33.75 21.55
C LEU A 116 -51.88 32.48 21.74
N LEU A 117 -52.29 31.56 22.60
CA LEU A 117 -51.61 30.28 22.80
C LEU A 117 -51.66 29.41 21.55
N LYS A 118 -52.78 29.40 20.81
CA LYS A 118 -52.91 28.69 19.54
C LYS A 118 -51.98 29.28 18.47
N VAL A 119 -51.94 30.61 18.35
CA VAL A 119 -51.04 31.31 17.42
C VAL A 119 -49.57 31.05 17.79
N ARG A 120 -49.24 31.06 19.08
CA ARG A 120 -47.90 30.70 19.57
C ARG A 120 -47.49 29.29 19.16
N ALA A 121 -48.36 28.30 19.37
CA ALA A 121 -48.07 26.92 18.97
C ALA A 121 -47.83 26.80 17.45
N ALA A 122 -48.57 27.56 16.64
CA ALA A 122 -48.36 27.62 15.20
C ALA A 122 -47.00 28.27 14.83
N ILE A 123 -46.61 29.35 15.51
CA ILE A 123 -45.28 29.97 15.33
C ILE A 123 -44.17 28.99 15.73
N GLU A 124 -44.30 28.33 16.88
CA GLU A 124 -43.33 27.33 17.37
C GLU A 124 -43.18 26.14 16.40
N ALA A 125 -44.28 25.63 15.87
CA ALA A 125 -44.26 24.55 14.87
C ALA A 125 -43.56 24.98 13.56
N GLU A 126 -43.83 26.19 13.08
CA GLU A 126 -43.21 26.74 11.87
C GLU A 126 -41.70 26.95 12.05
N ILE A 127 -41.26 27.36 13.24
CA ILE A 127 -39.85 27.49 13.59
C ILE A 127 -39.17 26.10 13.62
N ALA A 128 -39.78 25.13 14.30
CA ALA A 128 -39.23 23.78 14.45
C ALA A 128 -39.08 23.06 13.09
N GLU A 129 -40.03 23.25 12.17
CA GLU A 129 -39.94 22.70 10.81
C GLU A 129 -38.75 23.29 10.03
N LYS A 130 -38.56 24.62 10.11
CA LYS A 130 -37.41 25.30 9.48
C LYS A 130 -36.07 24.83 10.06
N GLU A 131 -35.98 24.61 11.36
CA GLU A 131 -34.77 24.10 12.01
C GLU A 131 -34.43 22.66 11.59
N ASN A 132 -35.42 21.77 11.50
CA ASN A 132 -35.20 20.38 11.07
C ASN A 132 -34.65 20.29 9.64
N VAL A 133 -35.17 21.10 8.71
CA VAL A 133 -34.69 21.17 7.33
C VAL A 133 -33.25 21.69 7.29
N TYR A 134 -32.93 22.71 8.08
CA TYR A 134 -31.58 23.27 8.16
C TYR A 134 -30.56 22.24 8.67
N VAL A 135 -30.87 21.57 9.78
CA VAL A 135 -30.00 20.54 10.38
C VAL A 135 -29.75 19.38 9.41
N LEU A 136 -30.81 18.89 8.74
CA LEU A 136 -30.68 17.81 7.76
C LEU A 136 -29.80 18.22 6.57
N THR A 137 -29.98 19.44 6.07
CA THR A 137 -29.19 19.98 4.94
C THR A 137 -27.71 20.11 5.30
N GLU A 138 -27.40 20.58 6.52
CA GLU A 138 -26.02 20.69 7.02
C GLU A 138 -25.36 19.32 7.20
N HIS A 139 -26.08 18.32 7.74
CA HIS A 139 -25.58 16.95 7.84
C HIS A 139 -25.29 16.34 6.47
N TYR A 140 -26.19 16.53 5.50
CA TYR A 140 -26.00 16.07 4.13
C TYR A 140 -24.78 16.73 3.49
N ARG A 141 -24.63 18.05 3.61
CA ARG A 141 -23.50 18.82 3.07
C ARG A 141 -22.16 18.36 3.65
N LYS A 142 -22.09 18.05 4.95
CA LYS A 142 -20.87 17.53 5.59
C LYS A 142 -20.54 16.10 5.18
N SER A 143 -21.55 15.30 4.85
CA SER A 143 -21.38 13.88 4.47
C SER A 143 -21.07 13.71 2.98
N LEU A 144 -21.45 14.69 2.14
CA LEU A 144 -21.32 14.62 0.69
C LEU A 144 -19.89 14.32 0.18
N PRO A 145 -18.81 14.92 0.72
CA PRO A 145 -17.44 14.60 0.28
C PRO A 145 -17.08 13.13 0.49
N VAL A 146 -17.47 12.57 1.64
CA VAL A 146 -17.23 11.16 1.98
C VAL A 146 -18.02 10.23 1.05
N LEU A 147 -19.28 10.58 0.76
CA LEU A 147 -20.11 9.81 -0.18
C LEU A 147 -19.54 9.84 -1.60
N ARG A 148 -19.02 10.98 -2.05
CA ARG A 148 -18.34 11.11 -3.34
C ARG A 148 -17.12 10.20 -3.43
N GLU A 149 -16.25 10.26 -2.43
CA GLU A 149 -15.03 9.45 -2.39
C GLU A 149 -15.35 7.95 -2.35
N GLN A 150 -16.33 7.53 -1.53
CA GLN A 150 -16.80 6.15 -1.49
C GLN A 150 -17.36 5.67 -2.84
N PHE A 151 -18.08 6.54 -3.55
CA PHE A 151 -18.62 6.22 -4.87
C PHE A 151 -17.52 6.11 -5.93
N LEU A 152 -16.59 7.05 -5.99
CA LEU A 152 -15.45 7.01 -6.92
C LEU A 152 -14.56 5.79 -6.66
N SER A 153 -14.29 5.49 -5.38
CA SER A 153 -13.62 4.27 -4.94
C SER A 153 -14.36 3.00 -5.37
N SER A 154 -15.70 2.99 -5.29
CA SER A 154 -16.52 1.87 -5.78
C SER A 154 -16.46 1.70 -7.30
N LEU A 155 -16.32 2.79 -8.05
CA LEU A 155 -16.27 2.79 -9.52
C LEU A 155 -15.02 2.09 -10.07
N VAL A 156 -13.90 2.19 -9.36
CA VAL A 156 -12.63 1.57 -9.72
C VAL A 156 -12.39 0.21 -9.09
N SER A 157 -13.07 -0.11 -7.98
CA SER A 157 -12.87 -1.37 -7.24
C SER A 157 -13.86 -2.48 -7.57
N ARG A 158 -15.00 -2.18 -8.20
CA ARG A 158 -15.97 -3.18 -8.64
C ARG A 158 -16.73 -2.75 -9.89
N ARG A 159 -17.29 -3.73 -10.61
CA ARG A 159 -18.19 -3.47 -11.74
C ARG A 159 -19.53 -2.97 -11.25
N LEU A 160 -19.91 -1.76 -11.66
CA LEU A 160 -21.21 -1.16 -11.35
C LEU A 160 -22.09 -1.08 -12.61
N PRO A 161 -23.40 -1.35 -12.51
CA PRO A 161 -24.32 -1.11 -13.61
C PRO A 161 -24.39 0.38 -13.98
N LEU A 162 -24.51 0.69 -15.27
CA LEU A 162 -24.56 2.09 -15.75
C LEU A 162 -25.70 2.90 -15.13
N LYS A 163 -26.83 2.27 -14.83
CA LYS A 163 -27.94 2.92 -14.14
C LYS A 163 -27.54 3.40 -12.74
N GLU A 164 -26.86 2.55 -11.96
CA GLU A 164 -26.39 2.93 -10.62
C GLU A 164 -25.33 4.05 -10.70
N ILE A 165 -24.43 3.98 -11.68
CA ILE A 165 -23.44 5.04 -11.91
C ILE A 165 -24.13 6.37 -12.23
N SER A 166 -25.12 6.35 -13.13
CA SER A 166 -25.88 7.55 -13.51
C SER A 166 -26.64 8.14 -12.32
N ASP A 167 -27.39 7.32 -11.58
CA ASP A 167 -28.21 7.75 -10.45
C ASP A 167 -27.32 8.40 -9.37
N LYS A 168 -26.20 7.75 -8.99
CA LYS A 168 -25.26 8.27 -7.98
C LYS A 168 -24.45 9.48 -8.45
N SER A 169 -24.10 9.54 -9.73
CA SER A 169 -23.40 10.72 -10.30
C SER A 169 -24.29 11.95 -10.22
N MET A 170 -25.58 11.80 -10.50
CA MET A 170 -26.57 12.88 -10.36
C MET A 170 -26.79 13.26 -8.89
N GLU A 171 -27.02 12.27 -8.01
CA GLU A 171 -27.22 12.46 -6.57
C GLU A 171 -26.05 13.20 -5.89
N TYR A 172 -24.82 12.83 -6.25
CA TYR A 172 -23.61 13.40 -5.67
C TYR A 172 -23.04 14.59 -6.45
N SER A 173 -23.68 15.00 -7.54
CA SER A 173 -23.21 16.07 -8.45
C SER A 173 -21.76 15.84 -8.91
N ILE A 174 -21.45 14.62 -9.31
CA ILE A 174 -20.16 14.26 -9.92
C ILE A 174 -20.36 14.26 -11.43
N ASP A 175 -19.57 15.07 -12.13
CA ASP A 175 -19.61 15.10 -13.59
C ASP A 175 -18.83 13.91 -14.17
N LEU A 176 -19.57 12.92 -14.64
CA LEU A 176 -19.08 11.77 -15.42
C LEU A 176 -19.78 11.72 -16.80
N ALA A 177 -20.26 12.85 -17.31
CA ALA A 177 -20.99 12.91 -18.56
C ALA A 177 -20.04 12.89 -19.78
N GLY A 178 -19.11 11.94 -19.87
CA GLY A 178 -18.17 11.80 -20.99
C GLY A 178 -18.54 10.71 -22.00
N ARG A 179 -17.90 10.75 -23.17
CA ARG A 179 -17.90 9.64 -24.14
C ARG A 179 -16.75 8.68 -23.93
N GLN A 180 -15.65 9.19 -23.38
CA GLN A 180 -14.45 8.42 -23.10
C GLN A 180 -13.96 8.68 -21.68
N PHE A 181 -13.39 7.65 -21.09
CA PHE A 181 -12.94 7.61 -19.71
C PHE A 181 -11.61 6.89 -19.62
N GLN A 182 -10.74 7.30 -18.71
CA GLN A 182 -9.48 6.64 -18.45
C GLN A 182 -9.16 6.75 -16.96
N ALA A 183 -8.77 5.65 -16.33
CA ALA A 183 -8.25 5.66 -14.97
C ALA A 183 -6.73 5.72 -15.00
N SER A 184 -6.16 6.41 -14.02
CA SER A 184 -4.72 6.47 -13.78
C SER A 184 -4.45 6.44 -12.29
N VAL A 185 -3.35 5.80 -11.89
CA VAL A 185 -2.98 5.63 -10.49
C VAL A 185 -1.63 6.26 -10.26
N ILE A 186 -1.52 7.11 -9.24
CA ILE A 186 -0.32 7.83 -8.85
C ILE A 186 0.12 7.27 -7.50
N SER A 187 1.31 6.67 -7.49
CA SER A 187 1.86 5.94 -6.35
C SER A 187 3.16 6.61 -5.88
N ILE A 188 3.35 6.70 -4.56
CA ILE A 188 4.55 7.30 -3.97
C ILE A 188 5.73 6.34 -4.11
N ASP A 189 6.86 6.84 -4.61
CA ASP A 189 8.08 6.04 -4.69
C ASP A 189 8.78 6.04 -3.33
N TYR A 190 8.66 4.94 -2.60
CA TYR A 190 9.43 4.74 -1.37
C TYR A 190 10.86 4.35 -1.68
N ILE A 191 11.80 5.27 -1.45
CA ILE A 191 13.22 4.93 -1.39
C ILE A 191 13.46 4.38 0.01
N HIS A 192 13.65 3.06 0.15
CA HIS A 192 14.28 2.48 1.34
C HIS A 192 15.74 2.97 1.39
N THR A 193 15.96 4.18 1.92
CA THR A 193 17.28 4.56 2.41
C THR A 193 17.52 3.70 3.64
N GLY A 194 18.33 2.65 3.48
CA GLY A 194 18.82 1.84 4.60
C GLY A 194 19.30 2.76 5.72
N GLU A 195 18.86 2.42 6.94
CA GLU A 195 19.22 3.01 8.23
C GLU A 195 20.39 4.01 8.20
N ASP A 196 20.07 5.30 8.03
CA ASP A 196 21.06 6.37 8.21
C ASP A 196 21.17 6.66 9.72
N GLN A 197 21.95 5.82 10.41
CA GLN A 197 22.43 6.13 11.75
C GLN A 197 23.39 7.32 11.66
N GLY A 198 22.90 8.49 12.04
CA GLY A 198 23.71 9.56 12.59
C GLY A 198 24.05 10.72 11.65
N THR A 199 23.46 11.88 11.90
CA THR A 199 24.15 12.98 12.61
C THR A 199 23.20 14.18 12.68
N GLY A 200 23.01 14.69 13.89
CA GLY A 200 22.20 15.87 14.16
C GLY A 200 22.81 17.11 13.53
N VAL A 201 22.20 17.56 12.45
CA VAL A 201 22.24 18.97 12.01
C VAL A 201 20.83 19.28 11.53
N SER A 202 20.23 20.34 12.09
CA SER A 202 18.88 20.83 11.78
C SER A 202 18.63 20.90 10.27
N ARG A 203 18.10 19.82 9.69
CA ARG A 203 17.55 19.80 8.34
C ARG A 203 16.11 20.29 8.47
N HIS A 204 15.74 21.24 7.62
CA HIS A 204 14.36 21.65 7.44
C HIS A 204 13.46 20.41 7.38
N VAL A 205 12.46 20.33 8.27
CA VAL A 205 11.51 19.22 8.34
C VAL A 205 10.73 19.20 7.03
N SER A 206 11.22 18.42 6.07
CA SER A 206 10.52 18.18 4.81
C SER A 206 9.46 17.11 5.05
N LEU A 207 8.34 17.15 4.35
CA LEU A 207 7.28 16.12 4.38
C LEU A 207 7.80 14.70 4.10
N ARG A 208 8.99 14.59 3.50
CA ARG A 208 9.71 13.33 3.30
C ARG A 208 10.18 12.68 4.62
N ASP A 209 10.45 13.48 5.65
CA ASP A 209 11.07 13.03 6.90
C ASP A 209 10.03 12.77 8.02
N THR A 210 8.77 13.15 7.82
CA THR A 210 7.71 13.04 8.84
C THR A 210 7.18 11.63 9.03
N GLY A 211 7.42 10.70 8.10
CA GLY A 211 6.93 9.31 8.16
C GLY A 211 5.41 9.12 8.07
N ASP A 212 4.64 10.22 8.03
CA ASP A 212 3.18 10.20 7.96
C ASP A 212 2.71 10.06 6.51
N HIS A 213 2.44 8.82 6.11
CA HIS A 213 1.99 8.47 4.76
C HIS A 213 0.67 9.15 4.36
N ASN A 214 -0.28 9.28 5.30
CA ASN A 214 -1.57 9.89 5.03
C ASN A 214 -1.43 11.37 4.68
N LEU A 215 -0.53 12.07 5.39
CA LEU A 215 -0.24 13.47 5.10
C LEU A 215 0.42 13.65 3.72
N GLN A 216 1.29 12.73 3.32
CA GLN A 216 1.91 12.74 1.99
C GLN A 216 0.89 12.50 0.88
N LEU A 217 0.00 11.50 1.05
CA LEU A 217 -1.09 11.24 0.10
C LEU A 217 -2.02 12.44 -0.04
N PHE A 218 -2.39 13.06 1.08
CA PHE A 218 -3.24 14.25 1.08
C PHE A 218 -2.56 15.44 0.36
N ALA A 219 -1.25 15.63 0.56
CA ALA A 219 -0.50 16.68 -0.14
C ALA A 219 -0.43 16.43 -1.66
N ILE A 220 -0.26 15.18 -2.09
CA ILE A 220 -0.27 14.80 -3.50
C ILE A 220 -1.67 14.98 -4.10
N LEU A 221 -2.73 14.56 -3.38
CA LEU A 221 -4.11 14.77 -3.78
C LEU A 221 -4.39 16.26 -4.05
N ASN A 222 -3.98 17.16 -3.16
CA ASN A 222 -4.20 18.60 -3.34
C ASN A 222 -3.50 19.15 -4.60
N ILE A 223 -2.26 18.72 -4.87
CA ILE A 223 -1.55 19.09 -6.10
C ILE A 223 -2.29 18.55 -7.33
N ALA A 224 -2.74 17.30 -7.27
CA ALA A 224 -3.48 16.67 -8.36
C ALA A 224 -4.82 17.37 -8.60
N GLU A 225 -5.56 17.74 -7.56
CA GLU A 225 -6.82 18.49 -7.64
C GLU A 225 -6.61 19.86 -8.30
N GLU A 226 -5.59 20.62 -7.87
CA GLU A 226 -5.30 21.94 -8.43
C GLU A 226 -4.99 21.87 -9.93
N ILE A 227 -4.19 20.88 -10.35
CA ILE A 227 -3.84 20.69 -11.76
C ILE A 227 -5.05 20.23 -12.57
N CYS A 228 -5.86 19.30 -12.06
CA CYS A 228 -7.07 18.85 -12.73
C CYS A 228 -8.10 19.97 -12.87
N GLN A 229 -8.23 20.85 -11.86
CA GLN A 229 -9.10 22.03 -11.94
C GLN A 229 -8.59 23.03 -12.98
N LYS A 230 -7.28 23.29 -13.04
CA LYS A 230 -6.66 24.19 -14.02
C LYS A 230 -6.92 23.77 -15.47
N HIS A 231 -6.92 22.46 -15.73
CA HIS A 231 -7.18 21.91 -17.07
C HIS A 231 -8.65 21.54 -17.31
N GLU A 232 -9.53 21.75 -16.32
CA GLU A 232 -10.91 21.26 -16.31
C GLU A 232 -11.03 19.78 -16.72
N PHE A 233 -10.07 18.98 -16.25
CA PHE A 233 -9.82 17.63 -16.76
C PHE A 233 -9.82 16.61 -15.64
N GLY A 234 -10.92 15.84 -15.57
CA GLY A 234 -11.04 14.67 -14.72
C GLY A 234 -11.38 14.95 -13.24
N LYS A 235 -11.36 13.87 -12.45
CA LYS A 235 -11.59 13.86 -10.99
C LYS A 235 -10.49 13.07 -10.31
N VAL A 236 -10.05 13.53 -9.15
CA VAL A 236 -9.05 12.83 -8.34
C VAL A 236 -9.61 12.49 -6.97
N PHE A 237 -9.14 11.40 -6.40
CA PHE A 237 -9.53 10.93 -5.07
C PHE A 237 -8.47 9.93 -4.55
N ILE A 238 -8.53 9.61 -3.27
CA ILE A 238 -7.66 8.59 -2.68
C ILE A 238 -8.37 7.24 -2.74
N HIS A 239 -7.66 6.22 -3.20
CA HIS A 239 -8.12 4.83 -3.11
C HIS A 239 -7.03 3.99 -2.45
N ARG A 240 -7.28 3.55 -1.21
CA ARG A 240 -6.30 2.84 -0.37
C ARG A 240 -5.06 3.73 -0.15
N ASP A 241 -3.92 3.35 -0.69
CA ASP A 241 -2.62 3.99 -0.48
C ASP A 241 -2.14 4.76 -1.74
N ASP A 242 -3.01 4.97 -2.73
CA ASP A 242 -2.69 5.65 -3.98
C ASP A 242 -3.69 6.77 -4.31
N VAL A 243 -3.22 7.77 -5.07
CA VAL A 243 -4.08 8.82 -5.63
C VAL A 243 -4.54 8.38 -7.02
N VAL A 244 -5.85 8.38 -7.25
CA VAL A 244 -6.45 7.96 -8.51
C VAL A 244 -6.94 9.18 -9.27
N LEU A 245 -6.62 9.25 -10.56
CA LEU A 245 -7.16 10.20 -11.52
C LEU A 245 -8.14 9.49 -12.46
N LEU A 246 -9.34 10.04 -12.60
CA LEU A 246 -10.32 9.65 -13.60
C LEU A 246 -10.43 10.76 -14.63
N SER A 247 -9.84 10.52 -15.80
CA SER A 247 -9.99 11.40 -16.95
C SER A 247 -11.34 11.16 -17.61
N VAL A 248 -12.01 12.25 -17.98
CA VAL A 248 -13.30 12.23 -18.68
C VAL A 248 -13.18 13.14 -19.89
N SER A 249 -13.55 12.64 -21.07
CA SER A 249 -13.53 13.42 -22.31
C SER A 249 -14.83 13.31 -23.09
N GLN A 250 -15.21 14.41 -23.72
CA GLN A 250 -16.30 14.48 -24.69
C GLN A 250 -15.85 14.09 -26.11
N ALA A 251 -14.54 14.10 -26.35
CA ALA A 251 -13.97 13.75 -27.63
C ALA A 251 -14.22 12.28 -27.97
N ALA A 252 -14.29 11.99 -29.27
CA ALA A 252 -14.41 10.63 -29.78
C ALA A 252 -13.04 9.98 -30.06
N GLU A 253 -11.95 10.75 -30.00
CA GLU A 253 -10.60 10.28 -30.30
C GLU A 253 -9.86 9.85 -29.02
N GLU A 254 -9.52 8.56 -28.94
CA GLU A 254 -8.82 7.98 -27.78
C GLU A 254 -7.42 8.60 -27.58
N ALA A 255 -6.78 9.05 -28.67
CA ALA A 255 -5.49 9.73 -28.61
C ALA A 255 -5.55 11.08 -27.88
N GLU A 256 -6.68 11.79 -27.96
CA GLU A 256 -6.84 13.10 -27.33
C GLU A 256 -6.94 12.98 -25.80
N ILE A 257 -7.82 12.11 -25.30
CA ILE A 257 -7.93 11.85 -23.86
C ILE A 257 -6.61 11.32 -23.30
N THR A 258 -5.94 10.40 -24.00
CA THR A 258 -4.66 9.84 -23.57
C THR A 258 -3.57 10.91 -23.49
N GLY A 259 -3.42 11.74 -24.53
CA GLY A 259 -2.43 12.82 -24.55
C GLY A 259 -2.63 13.83 -23.42
N ASN A 260 -3.89 14.19 -23.15
CA ASN A 260 -4.25 15.09 -22.04
C ASN A 260 -3.97 14.44 -20.68
N THR A 261 -4.36 13.17 -20.49
CA THR A 261 -4.06 12.41 -19.26
C THR A 261 -2.56 12.37 -18.99
N LEU A 262 -1.74 12.02 -19.98
CA LEU A 262 -0.28 11.96 -19.83
C LEU A 262 0.32 13.33 -19.49
N THR A 263 -0.19 14.40 -20.11
CA THR A 263 0.23 15.78 -19.83
C THR A 263 -0.07 16.16 -18.38
N VAL A 264 -1.29 15.88 -17.91
CA VAL A 264 -1.72 16.15 -16.53
C VAL A 264 -0.90 15.33 -15.53
N LEU A 265 -0.70 14.03 -15.76
CA LEU A 265 0.10 13.17 -14.89
C LEU A 265 1.56 13.63 -14.79
N GLU A 266 2.15 14.05 -15.90
CA GLU A 266 3.53 14.53 -15.92
C GLU A 266 3.65 15.89 -15.19
N GLU A 267 2.67 16.78 -15.33
CA GLU A 267 2.60 18.03 -14.56
C GLU A 267 2.45 17.75 -13.05
N ILE A 268 1.60 16.77 -12.66
CA ILE A 268 1.46 16.33 -11.26
C ILE A 268 2.81 15.84 -10.74
N ARG A 269 3.45 14.90 -11.45
CA ARG A 269 4.75 14.33 -11.07
C ARG A 269 5.81 15.40 -10.85
N GLN A 270 5.93 16.34 -11.81
CA GLN A 270 6.89 17.44 -11.72
C GLN A 270 6.61 18.37 -10.54
N ASN A 271 5.34 18.69 -10.26
CA ASN A 271 4.97 19.55 -9.14
C ASN A 271 5.17 18.87 -7.78
N VAL A 272 4.83 17.58 -7.66
CA VAL A 272 5.12 16.78 -6.46
C VAL A 272 6.63 16.77 -6.18
N GLN A 273 7.46 16.51 -7.20
CA GLN A 273 8.91 16.53 -7.06
C GLN A 273 9.45 17.92 -6.71
N ARG A 274 8.90 18.96 -7.32
CA ARG A 274 9.35 20.34 -7.11
C ARG A 274 9.00 20.87 -5.72
N PHE A 275 7.76 20.69 -5.28
CA PHE A 275 7.21 21.30 -4.07
C PHE A 275 7.31 20.39 -2.84
N LEU A 276 7.01 19.10 -2.98
CA LEU A 276 7.02 18.15 -1.86
C LEU A 276 8.36 17.44 -1.67
N LYS A 277 9.25 17.49 -2.67
CA LYS A 277 10.53 16.74 -2.70
C LYS A 277 10.35 15.22 -2.61
N LEU A 278 9.17 14.74 -2.98
CA LEU A 278 8.82 13.33 -3.13
C LEU A 278 8.88 12.94 -4.60
N THR A 279 9.12 11.67 -4.88
CA THR A 279 9.00 11.10 -6.23
C THR A 279 7.75 10.25 -6.30
N VAL A 280 7.05 10.30 -7.43
CA VAL A 280 5.84 9.52 -7.68
C VAL A 280 5.94 8.87 -9.05
N THR A 281 5.44 7.65 -9.15
CA THR A 281 5.26 6.96 -10.43
C THR A 281 3.77 6.88 -10.70
N ALA A 282 3.36 7.19 -11.94
CA ALA A 282 1.96 7.13 -12.34
C ALA A 282 1.76 6.08 -13.43
N GLY A 283 0.79 5.18 -13.26
CA GLY A 283 0.34 4.25 -14.28
C GLY A 283 -0.94 4.76 -14.93
N ALA A 284 -0.97 4.83 -16.25
CA ALA A 284 -2.16 5.18 -17.03
C ALA A 284 -2.74 3.92 -17.69
N GLY A 285 -4.02 3.66 -17.44
CA GLY A 285 -4.73 2.51 -17.99
C GLY A 285 -5.22 2.73 -19.42
N THR A 286 -5.98 1.77 -19.94
CA THR A 286 -6.60 1.87 -21.27
C THR A 286 -7.75 2.87 -21.30
N VAL A 287 -8.02 3.46 -22.47
CA VAL A 287 -9.19 4.30 -22.68
C VAL A 287 -10.43 3.42 -22.83
N CYS A 288 -11.52 3.81 -22.18
CA CYS A 288 -12.78 3.11 -22.27
C CYS A 288 -13.95 4.03 -22.65
N GLN A 289 -14.92 3.49 -23.39
CA GLN A 289 -16.05 4.24 -23.94
C GLN A 289 -17.23 4.38 -22.96
N SER A 290 -17.05 3.94 -21.71
CA SER A 290 -18.12 3.92 -20.71
C SER A 290 -17.57 3.92 -19.29
N ALA A 291 -18.18 4.71 -18.41
CA ALA A 291 -17.80 4.78 -16.99
C ALA A 291 -17.89 3.41 -16.28
N GLY A 292 -18.74 2.48 -16.73
CA GLY A 292 -18.81 1.12 -16.18
C GLY A 292 -17.57 0.27 -16.43
N MET A 293 -16.71 0.68 -17.37
CA MET A 293 -15.44 0.00 -17.70
C MET A 293 -14.24 0.61 -16.97
N LEU A 294 -14.43 1.66 -16.16
CA LEU A 294 -13.35 2.27 -15.36
C LEU A 294 -12.68 1.28 -14.40
N PHE A 295 -13.41 0.27 -13.93
CA PHE A 295 -12.83 -0.85 -13.17
C PHE A 295 -11.71 -1.56 -13.95
N ASN A 296 -11.89 -1.82 -15.25
CA ASN A 296 -10.86 -2.48 -16.08
C ASN A 296 -9.70 -1.51 -16.34
N SER A 297 -10.00 -0.27 -16.74
CA SER A 297 -8.97 0.77 -16.95
C SER A 297 -8.12 1.00 -15.69
N PHE A 298 -8.73 0.95 -14.50
CA PHE A 298 -7.99 1.04 -13.24
C PHE A 298 -7.09 -0.17 -13.00
N ALA A 299 -7.56 -1.39 -13.31
CA ALA A 299 -6.73 -2.59 -13.24
C ALA A 299 -5.52 -2.48 -14.19
N ASP A 300 -5.73 -1.97 -15.40
CA ASP A 300 -4.66 -1.74 -16.39
C ASP A 300 -3.67 -0.66 -15.90
N ALA A 301 -4.15 0.38 -15.24
CA ALA A 301 -3.31 1.42 -14.64
C ALA A 301 -2.45 0.87 -13.47
N MET A 302 -3.02 0.00 -12.64
CA MET A 302 -2.28 -0.74 -11.61
C MET A 302 -1.23 -1.66 -12.23
N GLN A 303 -1.57 -2.36 -13.31
CA GLN A 303 -0.62 -3.20 -14.05
C GLN A 303 0.51 -2.36 -14.67
N ALA A 304 0.21 -1.17 -15.19
CA ALA A 304 1.22 -0.23 -15.68
C ALA A 304 2.19 0.19 -14.57
N LEU A 305 1.70 0.38 -13.35
CA LEU A 305 2.53 0.68 -12.18
C LEU A 305 3.49 -0.47 -11.81
N ASP A 306 3.14 -1.72 -12.07
CA ASP A 306 4.01 -2.86 -11.79
C ASP A 306 5.30 -2.82 -12.67
N TYR A 307 5.22 -2.20 -13.85
CA TYR A 307 6.39 -2.02 -14.73
C TYR A 307 7.42 -1.03 -14.20
N ARG A 308 7.15 -0.32 -13.09
CA ARG A 308 8.15 0.51 -12.41
C ARG A 308 9.41 -0.28 -12.01
N LEU A 309 9.26 -1.58 -11.76
CA LEU A 309 10.36 -2.53 -11.51
C LEU A 309 11.42 -2.55 -12.62
N ILE A 310 10.97 -2.38 -13.86
CA ILE A 310 11.78 -2.52 -15.08
C ILE A 310 12.16 -1.14 -15.60
N LEU A 311 11.17 -0.24 -15.71
CA LEU A 311 11.34 1.09 -16.28
C LEU A 311 11.91 2.10 -15.28
N GLY A 312 11.97 1.77 -13.99
CA GLY A 312 12.38 2.66 -12.91
C GLY A 312 11.26 3.59 -12.43
N ASN A 313 11.56 4.30 -11.34
CA ASN A 313 10.63 5.16 -10.61
C ASN A 313 10.58 6.60 -11.17
N ASN A 314 9.72 7.44 -10.60
CA ASN A 314 9.56 8.86 -10.91
C ASN A 314 9.22 9.14 -12.38
N ARG A 315 8.20 8.46 -12.91
CA ARG A 315 7.74 8.60 -14.31
C ARG A 315 6.28 8.26 -14.49
N VAL A 316 5.73 8.62 -15.65
CA VAL A 316 4.43 8.16 -16.13
C VAL A 316 4.63 6.94 -17.04
N ILE A 317 3.88 5.88 -16.82
CA ILE A 317 3.91 4.62 -17.58
C ILE A 317 2.51 4.39 -18.16
N TRP A 318 2.41 4.23 -19.47
CA TRP A 318 1.15 3.92 -20.13
C TRP A 318 1.10 2.44 -20.52
N ILE A 319 -0.02 1.76 -20.24
CA ILE A 319 -0.12 0.30 -20.40
C ILE A 319 0.05 -0.16 -21.86
N GLU A 320 -0.49 0.57 -22.83
CA GLU A 320 -0.46 0.15 -24.25
C GLU A 320 0.94 0.24 -24.87
N ASP A 321 1.77 1.18 -24.42
CA ASP A 321 3.18 1.28 -24.82
C ASP A 321 4.01 0.08 -24.38
N VAL A 322 3.53 -0.65 -23.37
CA VAL A 322 4.24 -1.76 -22.75
C VAL A 322 3.69 -3.11 -23.24
N GLU A 323 2.37 -3.27 -23.34
CA GLU A 323 1.74 -4.48 -23.88
C GLU A 323 2.03 -4.69 -25.38
N SER A 324 2.16 -3.61 -26.16
CA SER A 324 2.59 -3.71 -27.57
C SER A 324 4.03 -4.21 -27.75
N ARG A 325 4.82 -4.26 -26.68
CA ARG A 325 6.22 -4.71 -26.67
C ARG A 325 6.42 -6.07 -25.99
N SER A 326 5.43 -6.63 -25.29
CA SER A 326 5.57 -7.90 -24.58
C SER A 326 5.39 -9.10 -25.52
N ASN A 327 6.48 -9.58 -26.13
CA ASN A 327 6.45 -10.85 -26.86
C ASN A 327 7.78 -11.63 -26.84
N GLN A 328 8.67 -11.34 -25.87
CA GLN A 328 9.82 -12.21 -25.61
C GLN A 328 9.67 -12.92 -24.26
N LEU A 329 9.52 -14.23 -24.33
CA LEU A 329 9.64 -15.13 -23.18
C LEU A 329 11.05 -14.98 -22.58
N LEU A 330 11.09 -14.57 -21.32
CA LEU A 330 12.29 -14.72 -20.50
C LEU A 330 12.60 -16.21 -20.34
N ALA A 331 13.77 -16.64 -20.81
CA ALA A 331 14.22 -18.01 -20.63
C ALA A 331 15.40 -18.04 -19.66
N PHE A 332 15.19 -18.59 -18.47
CA PHE A 332 16.27 -19.12 -17.64
C PHE A 332 16.63 -20.50 -18.19
N ASP A 333 17.46 -20.52 -19.23
CA ASP A 333 17.79 -21.73 -19.96
C ASP A 333 18.63 -22.74 -19.13
N GLU A 334 18.64 -24.00 -19.56
CA GLU A 334 19.32 -25.06 -18.82
C GLU A 334 20.83 -24.80 -18.68
N LEU A 335 21.45 -24.11 -19.65
CA LEU A 335 22.88 -23.80 -19.65
C LEU A 335 23.24 -22.73 -18.61
N THR A 336 22.47 -21.64 -18.53
CA THR A 336 22.65 -20.59 -17.52
C THR A 336 22.31 -21.10 -16.13
N GLN A 337 21.26 -21.92 -16.00
CA GLN A 337 20.94 -22.62 -14.76
C GLN A 337 22.11 -23.49 -14.28
N GLN A 338 22.65 -24.34 -15.14
CA GLN A 338 23.80 -25.18 -14.80
C GLN A 338 25.04 -24.35 -14.44
N SER A 339 25.24 -23.22 -15.12
CA SER A 339 26.35 -22.29 -14.84
C SER A 339 26.21 -21.62 -13.47
N LEU A 340 25.01 -21.16 -13.11
CA LEU A 340 24.73 -20.62 -11.78
C LEU A 340 24.96 -21.67 -10.69
N ILE A 341 24.40 -22.87 -10.87
CA ILE A 341 24.56 -23.99 -9.93
C ILE A 341 26.03 -24.37 -9.75
N ARG A 342 26.78 -24.48 -10.85
CA ARG A 342 28.21 -24.80 -10.84
C ARG A 342 29.00 -23.73 -10.09
N THR A 343 28.66 -22.46 -10.30
CA THR A 343 29.36 -21.32 -9.70
C THR A 343 29.11 -21.24 -8.20
N ILE A 344 27.87 -21.43 -7.76
CA ILE A 344 27.55 -21.52 -6.32
C ILE A 344 28.30 -22.70 -5.67
N LYS A 345 28.41 -23.84 -6.37
CA LYS A 345 29.09 -25.01 -5.82
C LYS A 345 30.62 -24.90 -5.84
N LEU A 346 31.25 -24.32 -6.85
CA LEU A 346 32.68 -24.49 -7.10
C LEU A 346 33.41 -23.21 -7.54
N GLY A 347 32.69 -22.14 -7.81
CA GLY A 347 33.24 -20.91 -8.37
C GLY A 347 33.70 -19.90 -7.33
N THR A 348 34.07 -18.72 -7.81
CA THR A 348 34.42 -17.55 -6.99
C THR A 348 33.29 -16.53 -6.95
N VAL A 349 33.30 -15.62 -5.96
CA VAL A 349 32.33 -14.52 -5.87
C VAL A 349 32.37 -13.62 -7.13
N GLN A 350 33.53 -13.53 -7.78
CA GLN A 350 33.67 -12.77 -9.03
C GLN A 350 32.96 -13.47 -10.19
N GLU A 351 33.17 -14.77 -10.36
CA GLU A 351 32.45 -15.58 -11.37
C GLU A 351 30.93 -15.57 -11.12
N LEU A 352 30.50 -15.56 -9.85
CA LEU A 352 29.08 -15.44 -9.50
C LEU A 352 28.50 -14.10 -10.00
N LYS A 353 29.21 -12.99 -9.78
CA LYS A 353 28.78 -11.68 -10.26
C LYS A 353 28.66 -11.65 -11.78
N GLU A 354 29.61 -12.24 -12.49
CA GLU A 354 29.58 -12.31 -13.96
C GLU A 354 28.38 -13.13 -14.47
N VAL A 355 28.12 -14.30 -13.88
CA VAL A 355 26.94 -15.12 -14.25
C VAL A 355 25.63 -14.39 -13.94
N VAL A 356 25.53 -13.71 -12.80
CA VAL A 356 24.35 -12.92 -12.46
C VAL A 356 24.23 -11.67 -13.35
N ASP A 357 25.33 -11.04 -13.72
CA ASP A 357 25.35 -9.93 -14.68
C ASP A 357 24.85 -10.39 -16.05
N GLU A 358 25.22 -11.58 -16.51
CA GLU A 358 24.75 -12.17 -17.77
C GLU A 358 23.25 -12.53 -17.71
N LEU A 359 22.81 -13.18 -16.63
CA LEU A 359 21.40 -13.51 -16.38
C LEU A 359 20.51 -12.27 -16.43
N PHE A 360 20.99 -11.16 -15.86
CA PHE A 360 20.27 -9.90 -15.86
C PHE A 360 20.57 -9.04 -17.09
N GLY A 361 21.65 -9.30 -17.82
CA GLY A 361 22.04 -8.55 -19.02
C GLY A 361 21.25 -8.95 -20.26
N GLY A 362 20.71 -10.18 -20.29
CA GLY A 362 19.78 -10.65 -21.32
C GLY A 362 18.35 -10.09 -21.19
N LEU A 363 18.04 -9.37 -20.10
CA LEU A 363 16.77 -8.70 -19.91
C LEU A 363 16.75 -7.41 -20.75
N ASP A 364 16.23 -7.50 -21.97
CA ASP A 364 15.92 -6.30 -22.74
C ASP A 364 14.75 -5.56 -22.07
N THR A 365 15.08 -4.46 -21.39
CA THR A 365 14.20 -3.63 -20.53
C THR A 365 12.90 -3.15 -21.19
N ALA A 366 12.76 -3.34 -22.51
CA ALA A 366 11.61 -2.87 -23.28
C ALA A 366 10.52 -3.93 -23.53
N HIS A 367 10.74 -5.24 -23.29
CA HIS A 367 9.86 -6.30 -23.84
C HIS A 367 9.41 -7.40 -22.85
N VAL A 368 9.71 -7.26 -21.55
CA VAL A 368 9.43 -8.27 -20.52
C VAL A 368 8.17 -7.92 -19.74
N SER A 369 7.22 -8.84 -19.63
CA SER A 369 6.05 -8.66 -18.74
C SER A 369 6.43 -8.85 -17.26
N THR A 370 5.70 -8.19 -16.35
CA THR A 370 5.91 -8.38 -14.89
C THR A 370 5.73 -9.83 -14.47
N GLN A 371 4.75 -10.55 -15.04
CA GLN A 371 4.52 -11.95 -14.72
C GLN A 371 5.71 -12.81 -15.15
N ASP A 372 6.26 -12.58 -16.35
CA ASP A 372 7.45 -13.29 -16.83
C ASP A 372 8.68 -12.96 -15.98
N TYR A 373 8.82 -11.71 -15.53
CA TYR A 373 9.90 -11.32 -14.62
C TYR A 373 9.78 -12.00 -13.25
N GLN A 374 8.57 -12.06 -12.68
CA GLN A 374 8.31 -12.76 -11.43
C GLN A 374 8.57 -14.27 -11.56
N ILE A 375 8.14 -14.88 -12.67
CA ILE A 375 8.43 -16.28 -12.99
C ILE A 375 9.94 -16.49 -13.10
N PHE A 376 10.65 -15.63 -13.82
CA PHE A 376 12.11 -15.68 -13.97
C PHE A 376 12.84 -15.58 -12.61
N LEU A 377 12.45 -14.63 -11.75
CA LEU A 377 13.02 -14.53 -10.39
C LEU A 377 12.72 -15.79 -9.56
N LEU A 378 11.50 -16.33 -9.67
CA LEU A 378 11.12 -17.54 -8.97
C LEU A 378 11.92 -18.75 -9.45
N GLU A 379 12.25 -18.86 -10.74
CA GLU A 379 13.10 -19.91 -11.32
C GLU A 379 14.53 -19.83 -10.79
N ILE A 380 15.11 -18.63 -10.73
CA ILE A 380 16.44 -18.40 -10.13
C ILE A 380 16.44 -18.82 -8.66
N ILE A 381 15.47 -18.33 -7.88
CA ILE A 381 15.38 -18.62 -6.45
C ILE A 381 15.16 -20.12 -6.21
N THR A 382 14.30 -20.76 -6.98
CA THR A 382 14.05 -22.21 -6.90
C THR A 382 15.32 -22.99 -7.22
N SER A 383 16.15 -22.49 -8.15
CA SER A 383 17.44 -23.10 -8.48
C SER A 383 18.46 -22.94 -7.33
N ILE A 384 18.52 -21.78 -6.69
CA ILE A 384 19.36 -21.56 -5.50
C ILE A 384 18.92 -22.48 -4.35
N LEU A 385 17.61 -22.55 -4.07
CA LEU A 385 17.05 -23.44 -3.05
C LEU A 385 17.34 -24.91 -3.33
N ARG A 386 17.31 -25.32 -4.62
CA ARG A 386 17.70 -26.67 -5.03
C ARG A 386 19.16 -26.96 -4.70
N VAL A 387 20.07 -26.01 -4.96
CA VAL A 387 21.50 -26.15 -4.61
C VAL A 387 21.71 -26.25 -3.11
N ALA A 388 21.03 -25.43 -2.32
CA ALA A 388 21.10 -25.50 -0.86
C ALA A 388 20.65 -26.87 -0.35
N LYS A 389 19.50 -27.36 -0.82
CA LYS A 389 18.96 -28.68 -0.47
C LYS A 389 19.90 -29.82 -0.87
N GLU A 390 20.48 -29.77 -2.06
CA GLU A 390 21.47 -30.76 -2.52
C GLU A 390 22.79 -30.72 -1.73
N SER A 391 23.11 -29.56 -1.15
CA SER A 391 24.33 -29.38 -0.35
C SER A 391 24.11 -29.72 1.13
N GLY A 392 22.87 -29.98 1.55
CA GLY A 392 22.52 -30.29 2.95
C GLY A 392 22.32 -29.05 3.83
N THR A 393 22.29 -27.86 3.23
CA THR A 393 22.15 -26.58 3.94
C THR A 393 20.69 -26.19 4.10
N GLU A 394 20.29 -25.69 5.27
CA GLU A 394 18.92 -25.22 5.49
C GLU A 394 18.73 -23.81 4.92
N ALA A 395 17.52 -23.53 4.41
CA ALA A 395 17.17 -22.21 3.87
C ALA A 395 17.39 -21.08 4.87
N ALA A 396 17.19 -21.35 6.17
CA ALA A 396 17.36 -20.38 7.25
C ALA A 396 18.79 -19.85 7.36
N ASP A 397 19.80 -20.67 7.04
CA ASP A 397 21.23 -20.34 7.25
C ASP A 397 21.74 -19.25 6.33
N PHE A 398 21.13 -19.10 5.14
CA PHE A 398 21.57 -18.13 4.13
C PHE A 398 20.48 -17.15 3.69
N ILE A 399 19.20 -17.41 4.00
CA ILE A 399 18.09 -16.48 3.74
C ILE A 399 17.74 -15.67 5.00
N GLY A 400 17.92 -16.22 6.20
CA GLY A 400 17.58 -15.60 7.48
C GLY A 400 16.26 -16.11 8.08
N SER A 401 16.23 -16.27 9.40
CA SER A 401 15.06 -16.76 10.15
C SER A 401 13.94 -15.71 10.18
N GLY A 402 12.96 -15.84 9.28
CA GLY A 402 11.75 -15.00 9.25
C GLY A 402 11.31 -14.52 7.87
N ILE A 403 12.09 -14.80 6.82
CA ILE A 403 11.83 -14.31 5.48
C ILE A 403 11.10 -15.39 4.67
N SER A 404 9.81 -15.16 4.39
CA SER A 404 9.13 -15.87 3.30
C SER A 404 9.75 -15.35 2.01
N THR A 405 10.54 -16.18 1.31
CA THR A 405 11.25 -15.79 0.07
C THR A 405 10.31 -15.15 -0.97
N LEU A 406 9.04 -15.57 -0.98
CA LEU A 406 7.98 -15.04 -1.83
C LEU A 406 7.51 -13.61 -1.44
N SER A 407 7.56 -13.22 -0.17
CA SER A 407 7.14 -11.88 0.25
C SER A 407 8.18 -10.81 -0.02
N GLU A 408 9.46 -11.16 -0.09
CA GLU A 408 10.55 -10.22 -0.42
C GLU A 408 10.62 -9.93 -1.93
N ILE A 409 10.31 -10.91 -2.78
CA ILE A 409 10.25 -10.71 -4.25
C ILE A 409 9.27 -9.60 -4.62
N ASN A 410 8.16 -9.49 -3.89
CA ASN A 410 7.13 -8.46 -4.09
C ASN A 410 7.50 -7.07 -3.52
N LYS A 411 8.63 -6.94 -2.81
CA LYS A 411 9.07 -5.67 -2.19
C LYS A 411 10.13 -4.93 -2.98
N PHE A 412 10.78 -5.59 -3.95
CA PHE A 412 11.77 -4.91 -4.77
C PHE A 412 11.09 -3.81 -5.58
N ASN A 413 11.74 -2.65 -5.72
CA ASN A 413 11.22 -1.53 -6.50
C ASN A 413 11.93 -1.40 -7.86
N ASN A 414 13.01 -2.16 -8.06
CA ASN A 414 13.74 -2.20 -9.32
C ASN A 414 14.56 -3.48 -9.48
N MET A 415 14.94 -3.77 -10.73
CA MET A 415 15.79 -4.91 -11.10
C MET A 415 17.18 -4.89 -10.44
N GLY A 416 17.73 -3.72 -10.14
CA GLY A 416 19.02 -3.57 -9.46
C GLY A 416 19.00 -4.13 -8.04
N GLU A 417 17.93 -3.89 -7.29
CA GLU A 417 17.71 -4.43 -5.95
C GLU A 417 17.63 -5.95 -5.96
N ALA A 418 16.80 -6.52 -6.85
CA ALA A 418 16.66 -7.97 -6.99
C ALA A 418 18.01 -8.64 -7.32
N LYS A 419 18.79 -8.04 -8.22
CA LYS A 419 20.12 -8.50 -8.60
C LYS A 419 21.10 -8.52 -7.42
N GLN A 420 21.19 -7.42 -6.68
CA GLN A 420 22.06 -7.32 -5.50
C GLN A 420 21.66 -8.32 -4.42
N TRP A 421 20.35 -8.51 -4.21
CA TRP A 421 19.84 -9.48 -3.25
C TRP A 421 20.17 -10.92 -3.64
N ILE A 422 20.05 -11.30 -4.92
CA ILE A 422 20.46 -12.62 -5.43
C ILE A 422 21.96 -12.84 -5.22
N ILE A 423 22.81 -11.86 -5.55
CA ILE A 423 24.26 -11.96 -5.32
C ILE A 423 24.54 -12.19 -3.83
N SER A 424 23.85 -11.46 -2.96
CA SER A 424 24.01 -11.56 -1.50
C SER A 424 23.66 -12.96 -0.98
N ILE A 425 22.52 -13.52 -1.41
CA ILE A 425 22.08 -14.88 -1.04
C ILE A 425 23.03 -15.94 -1.56
N CYS A 426 23.41 -15.88 -2.84
CA CYS A 426 24.33 -16.84 -3.44
C CYS A 426 25.70 -16.80 -2.76
N THR A 427 26.21 -15.61 -2.40
CA THR A 427 27.50 -15.46 -1.71
C THR A 427 27.44 -16.11 -0.32
N ARG A 428 26.38 -15.87 0.46
CA ARG A 428 26.21 -16.54 1.76
C ARG A 428 26.13 -18.05 1.62
N LEU A 429 25.40 -18.55 0.62
CA LEU A 429 25.32 -19.98 0.34
C LEU A 429 26.68 -20.57 -0.04
N MET A 430 27.48 -19.87 -0.85
CA MET A 430 28.86 -20.28 -1.18
C MET A 430 29.73 -20.40 0.08
N ASP A 431 29.65 -19.43 0.99
CA ASP A 431 30.41 -19.45 2.25
C ASP A 431 29.98 -20.61 3.16
N THR A 432 28.68 -20.87 3.29
CA THR A 432 28.16 -22.00 4.06
C THR A 432 28.63 -23.33 3.48
N ILE A 433 28.49 -23.53 2.16
CA ILE A 433 28.97 -24.74 1.46
C ILE A 433 30.49 -24.90 1.61
N ALA A 434 31.26 -23.82 1.53
CA ALA A 434 32.71 -23.87 1.70
C ALA A 434 33.12 -24.30 3.12
N SER A 435 32.39 -23.82 4.14
CA SER A 435 32.63 -24.16 5.54
C SER A 435 32.30 -25.64 5.84
N GLU A 436 31.16 -26.15 5.36
CA GLU A 436 30.74 -27.55 5.51
C GLU A 436 31.66 -28.51 4.76
N ARG A 437 32.18 -28.08 3.61
CA ARG A 437 33.18 -28.86 2.86
C ARG A 437 34.50 -28.99 3.58
N GLN A 438 35.04 -27.93 4.18
CA GLN A 438 36.29 -28.04 4.95
C GLN A 438 36.15 -29.01 6.12
N SER A 439 35.01 -29.00 6.80
CA SER A 439 34.65 -29.98 7.83
C SER A 439 34.63 -31.41 7.28
N SER A 440 33.90 -31.63 6.18
CA SER A 440 33.72 -32.95 5.55
C SER A 440 35.01 -33.51 4.92
N TYR A 441 35.84 -32.65 4.31
CA TYR A 441 37.14 -33.05 3.75
C TYR A 441 38.07 -33.59 4.82
N LYS A 442 38.14 -32.90 5.96
CA LYS A 442 38.99 -33.32 7.06
C LYS A 442 38.52 -34.66 7.64
N GLN A 443 37.22 -34.83 7.82
CA GLN A 443 36.63 -36.10 8.27
C GLN A 443 36.91 -37.26 7.29
N LEU A 444 36.73 -37.06 5.98
CA LEU A 444 37.02 -38.10 4.97
C LEU A 444 38.50 -38.51 4.97
N ILE A 445 39.41 -37.55 5.11
CA ILE A 445 40.85 -37.83 5.17
C ILE A 445 41.21 -38.57 6.46
N ASP A 446 40.61 -38.21 7.59
CA ASP A 446 40.89 -38.88 8.86
C ASP A 446 40.35 -40.32 8.88
N GLN A 447 39.14 -40.56 8.33
CA GLN A 447 38.62 -41.92 8.09
C GLN A 447 39.52 -42.72 7.14
N ALA A 448 40.04 -42.10 6.07
CA ALA A 448 40.97 -42.75 5.16
C ALA A 448 42.28 -43.14 5.87
N LYS A 449 42.84 -42.26 6.71
CA LYS A 449 44.05 -42.56 7.49
C LYS A 449 43.82 -43.73 8.44
N GLU A 450 42.68 -43.77 9.10
CA GLU A 450 42.31 -44.83 10.03
C GLU A 450 42.12 -46.17 9.32
N TYR A 451 41.44 -46.18 8.17
CA TYR A 451 41.31 -47.38 7.34
C TYR A 451 42.67 -47.90 6.88
N ILE A 452 43.55 -47.02 6.39
CA ILE A 452 44.89 -47.41 5.96
C ILE A 452 45.71 -47.96 7.13
N ARG A 453 45.62 -47.35 8.33
CA ARG A 453 46.34 -47.82 9.52
C ARG A 453 45.83 -49.16 10.05
N SER A 454 44.56 -49.49 9.85
CA SER A 454 43.98 -50.77 10.27
C SER A 454 44.21 -51.90 9.26
N HIS A 455 44.45 -51.56 7.98
CA HIS A 455 44.54 -52.54 6.89
C HIS A 455 45.89 -52.53 6.15
N TYR A 456 46.91 -51.82 6.64
CA TYR A 456 48.20 -51.70 5.91
C TYR A 456 48.91 -53.04 5.70
N GLU A 457 48.64 -54.03 6.54
CA GLU A 457 49.18 -55.40 6.48
C GLU A 457 48.61 -56.20 5.30
N GLU A 458 47.45 -55.81 4.75
CA GLU A 458 46.81 -56.47 3.62
C GLU A 458 47.58 -56.15 2.32
N SER A 459 48.08 -57.18 1.63
CA SER A 459 48.91 -57.00 0.43
C SER A 459 48.15 -56.41 -0.77
N ASP A 460 46.83 -56.52 -0.79
CA ASP A 460 45.93 -56.05 -1.85
C ASP A 460 45.22 -54.72 -1.52
N ILE A 461 45.59 -54.05 -0.42
CA ILE A 461 45.06 -52.71 -0.11
C ILE A 461 45.38 -51.76 -1.27
N SER A 462 44.34 -51.18 -1.82
CA SER A 462 44.42 -50.30 -2.98
C SER A 462 43.58 -49.06 -2.74
N ILE A 463 43.86 -48.02 -3.53
CA ILE A 463 43.05 -46.81 -3.53
C ILE A 463 41.57 -47.12 -3.78
N GLY A 464 41.27 -48.12 -4.62
CA GLY A 464 39.92 -48.57 -4.91
C GLY A 464 39.19 -49.11 -3.69
N ARG A 465 39.87 -49.90 -2.85
CA ARG A 465 39.29 -50.49 -1.64
C ARG A 465 38.99 -49.44 -0.57
N VAL A 466 39.89 -48.47 -0.40
CA VAL A 466 39.65 -47.31 0.47
C VAL A 466 38.47 -46.47 -0.03
N CYS A 467 38.41 -46.22 -1.33
CA CYS A 467 37.31 -45.48 -1.95
C CYS A 467 35.96 -46.20 -1.80
N GLN A 468 35.95 -47.52 -1.90
CA GLN A 468 34.76 -48.35 -1.70
C GLN A 468 34.26 -48.28 -0.25
N HIS A 469 35.18 -48.30 0.73
CA HIS A 469 34.84 -48.16 2.14
C HIS A 469 34.29 -46.76 2.48
N LEU A 470 34.83 -45.72 1.84
CA LEU A 470 34.42 -44.33 2.03
C LEU A 470 33.24 -43.91 1.14
N HIS A 471 32.74 -44.81 0.27
CA HIS A 471 31.69 -44.54 -0.72
C HIS A 471 31.97 -43.32 -1.64
N ILE A 472 33.22 -43.16 -2.11
CA ILE A 472 33.64 -42.06 -3.00
C ILE A 472 34.35 -42.56 -4.26
N SER A 473 34.48 -41.68 -5.27
CA SER A 473 35.23 -42.01 -6.50
C SER A 473 36.75 -41.90 -6.31
N THR A 474 37.50 -42.71 -7.05
CA THR A 474 38.98 -42.77 -6.99
C THR A 474 39.65 -41.47 -7.44
N GLY A 475 39.10 -40.80 -8.46
CA GLY A 475 39.60 -39.51 -8.95
C GLY A 475 39.42 -38.39 -7.92
N TYR A 476 38.26 -38.33 -7.28
CA TYR A 476 37.98 -37.38 -6.21
C TYR A 476 38.92 -37.60 -5.02
N PHE A 477 39.01 -38.83 -4.50
CA PHE A 477 39.89 -39.18 -3.39
C PHE A 477 41.37 -38.84 -3.66
N SER A 478 41.87 -39.19 -4.85
CA SER A 478 43.27 -38.92 -5.22
C SER A 478 43.63 -37.43 -5.15
N SER A 479 42.72 -36.58 -5.62
CA SER A 479 42.94 -35.13 -5.64
C SER A 479 42.95 -34.53 -4.22
N ILE A 480 41.98 -34.91 -3.37
CA ILE A 480 41.86 -34.39 -2.00
C ILE A 480 42.99 -34.92 -1.10
N PHE A 481 43.32 -36.22 -1.21
CA PHE A 481 44.36 -36.84 -0.38
C PHE A 481 45.73 -36.25 -0.67
N LYS A 482 46.07 -36.03 -1.95
CA LYS A 482 47.34 -35.39 -2.34
C LYS A 482 47.41 -33.92 -1.90
N LYS A 483 46.29 -33.19 -1.98
CA LYS A 483 46.22 -31.77 -1.59
C LYS A 483 46.49 -31.60 -0.09
N GLU A 484 45.90 -32.46 0.73
CA GLU A 484 45.98 -32.44 2.19
C GLU A 484 47.29 -33.04 2.70
N MET A 485 47.61 -34.27 2.29
CA MET A 485 48.78 -35.01 2.79
C MET A 485 50.10 -34.59 2.13
N LYS A 486 50.04 -33.76 1.09
CA LYS A 486 51.18 -33.38 0.24
C LYS A 486 51.92 -34.57 -0.40
N MET A 487 51.30 -35.76 -0.39
CA MET A 487 51.86 -36.99 -0.93
C MET A 487 50.76 -37.90 -1.48
N THR A 488 51.12 -38.90 -2.30
CA THR A 488 50.14 -39.83 -2.86
C THR A 488 49.74 -40.92 -1.86
N PHE A 489 48.57 -41.54 -2.07
CA PHE A 489 48.12 -42.71 -1.31
C PHE A 489 49.20 -43.81 -1.23
N VAL A 490 49.81 -44.16 -2.36
CA VAL A 490 50.85 -45.20 -2.43
C VAL A 490 52.07 -44.83 -1.59
N SER A 491 52.48 -43.55 -1.62
CA SER A 491 53.61 -43.06 -0.82
C SER A 491 53.31 -43.09 0.67
N TYR A 492 52.08 -42.74 1.05
CA TYR A 492 51.62 -42.75 2.44
C TYR A 492 51.51 -44.17 3.01
N LEU A 493 50.93 -45.11 2.24
CA LEU A 493 50.88 -46.52 2.60
C LEU A 493 52.30 -47.11 2.76
N LEU A 494 53.19 -46.81 1.81
CA LEU A 494 54.59 -47.24 1.89
C LEU A 494 55.26 -46.69 3.15
N GLN A 495 54.98 -45.44 3.51
CA GLN A 495 55.50 -44.83 4.73
C GLN A 495 55.05 -45.57 5.98
N ILE A 496 53.75 -45.87 6.12
CA ILE A 496 53.21 -46.63 7.26
C ILE A 496 53.84 -48.02 7.35
N ARG A 497 53.89 -48.76 6.23
CA ARG A 497 54.51 -50.09 6.19
C ARG A 497 55.97 -50.08 6.63
N LEU A 498 56.75 -49.10 6.18
CA LEU A 498 58.16 -48.96 6.54
C LEU A 498 58.38 -48.48 7.99
N GLU A 499 57.43 -47.76 8.57
CA GLU A 499 57.45 -47.41 10.00
C GLU A 499 57.14 -48.64 10.87
N ALA A 500 56.12 -49.42 10.52
CA ALA A 500 55.82 -50.69 11.17
C ALA A 500 56.98 -51.69 11.04
N ALA A 501 57.62 -51.78 9.87
CA ALA A 501 58.81 -52.62 9.66
C ALA A 501 59.95 -52.24 10.59
N LYS A 502 60.18 -50.93 10.78
CA LYS A 502 61.24 -50.42 11.66
C LYS A 502 61.02 -50.87 13.10
N GLU A 503 59.78 -50.86 13.56
CA GLU A 503 59.42 -51.32 14.91
C GLU A 503 59.55 -52.84 15.05
N LEU A 504 59.07 -53.62 14.08
CA LEU A 504 59.19 -55.07 14.08
C LEU A 504 60.64 -55.55 14.02
N LEU A 505 61.50 -54.86 13.27
CA LEU A 505 62.94 -55.16 13.20
C LEU A 505 63.66 -54.95 14.54
N ARG A 506 63.17 -54.02 15.38
CA ARG A 506 63.71 -53.75 16.72
C ARG A 506 63.14 -54.67 17.79
N SER A 507 61.85 -54.99 17.71
CA SER A 507 61.10 -55.69 18.76
C SER A 507 61.02 -57.20 18.59
N THR A 508 61.37 -57.75 17.41
CA THR A 508 61.16 -59.18 17.11
C THR A 508 62.40 -59.89 16.55
N GLU A 509 62.40 -61.23 16.65
CA GLU A 509 63.40 -62.11 16.03
C GLU A 509 63.12 -62.45 14.56
N LEU A 510 62.00 -61.97 14.00
CA LEU A 510 61.56 -62.31 12.65
C LEU A 510 62.61 -61.95 11.58
N LYS A 511 62.74 -62.80 10.57
CA LYS A 511 63.59 -62.58 9.39
C LYS A 511 62.97 -61.51 8.50
N ALA A 512 63.80 -60.84 7.70
CA ALA A 512 63.36 -59.73 6.86
C ALA A 512 62.23 -60.10 5.88
N PHE A 513 62.18 -61.35 5.39
CA PHE A 513 61.09 -61.81 4.52
C PHE A 513 59.78 -62.01 5.30
N GLU A 514 59.83 -62.50 6.55
CA GLU A 514 58.66 -62.68 7.42
C GLU A 514 58.06 -61.32 7.82
N ILE A 515 58.93 -60.32 8.03
CA ILE A 515 58.50 -58.94 8.30
C ILE A 515 57.88 -58.32 7.04
N ALA A 516 58.46 -58.57 5.86
CA ALA A 516 57.90 -58.09 4.60
C ALA A 516 56.47 -58.60 4.36
N GLU A 517 56.23 -59.89 4.63
CA GLU A 517 54.90 -60.50 4.52
C GLU A 517 53.92 -59.91 5.54
N LYS A 518 54.33 -59.77 6.82
CA LYS A 518 53.48 -59.21 7.89
C LYS A 518 53.03 -57.77 7.67
N ILE A 519 53.80 -56.97 6.95
CA ILE A 519 53.46 -55.57 6.67
C ILE A 519 52.88 -55.39 5.26
N GLY A 520 52.53 -56.49 4.56
CA GLY A 520 51.80 -56.45 3.30
C GLY A 520 52.64 -56.26 2.04
N PHE A 521 53.95 -56.52 2.06
CA PHE A 521 54.74 -56.60 0.81
C PHE A 521 54.65 -58.01 0.20
N SER A 522 54.17 -58.10 -1.04
CA SER A 522 54.16 -59.35 -1.81
C SER A 522 55.55 -59.80 -2.26
N ASP A 523 56.51 -58.86 -2.39
CA ASP A 523 57.90 -59.15 -2.77
C ASP A 523 58.89 -58.65 -1.68
N PRO A 524 59.55 -59.58 -0.96
CA PRO A 524 60.58 -59.25 0.04
C PRO A 524 61.79 -58.48 -0.51
N ASN A 525 62.13 -58.64 -1.80
CA ASN A 525 63.23 -57.90 -2.42
C ASN A 525 62.85 -56.44 -2.61
N TYR A 526 61.63 -56.18 -3.08
CA TYR A 526 61.08 -54.83 -3.20
C TYR A 526 61.00 -54.12 -1.84
N PHE A 527 60.57 -54.83 -0.79
CA PHE A 527 60.63 -54.31 0.59
C PHE A 527 62.04 -53.87 0.98
N SER A 528 63.04 -54.73 0.76
CA SER A 528 64.44 -54.45 1.14
C SER A 528 65.00 -53.24 0.41
N PHE A 529 64.66 -53.08 -0.87
CA PHE A 529 65.01 -51.90 -1.66
C PHE A 529 64.35 -50.62 -1.11
N CYS A 530 63.04 -50.65 -0.86
CA CYS A 530 62.30 -49.51 -0.31
C CYS A 530 62.81 -49.10 1.08
N PHE A 531 63.10 -50.07 1.95
CA PHE A 531 63.62 -49.81 3.28
C PHE A 531 65.01 -49.16 3.24
N ARG A 532 65.92 -49.71 2.41
CA ARG A 532 67.25 -49.13 2.20
C ARG A 532 67.20 -47.72 1.61
N LYS A 533 66.29 -47.48 0.67
CA LYS A 533 66.08 -46.16 0.08
C LYS A 533 65.61 -45.13 1.12
N LYS A 534 64.77 -45.52 2.07
CA LYS A 534 64.23 -44.61 3.11
C LYS A 534 65.18 -44.39 4.29
N TYR A 535 65.87 -45.43 4.75
CA TYR A 535 66.67 -45.40 6.00
C TYR A 535 68.19 -45.51 5.78
N GLY A 536 68.66 -45.62 4.53
CA GLY A 536 70.08 -45.69 4.18
C GLY A 536 70.75 -47.05 4.44
N GLN A 537 70.08 -47.97 5.13
CA GLN A 537 70.57 -49.30 5.50
C GLN A 537 69.57 -50.38 5.10
N SER A 538 70.03 -51.58 4.74
CA SER A 538 69.15 -52.72 4.50
C SER A 538 68.45 -53.17 5.80
N PRO A 539 67.28 -53.85 5.73
CA PRO A 539 66.60 -54.37 6.93
C PRO A 539 67.51 -55.23 7.82
N LYS A 540 68.43 -56.01 7.22
CA LYS A 540 69.39 -56.86 7.94
C LYS A 540 70.45 -56.04 8.67
N GLU A 541 71.01 -55.02 8.02
CA GLU A 541 71.96 -54.08 8.64
C GLU A 541 71.30 -53.27 9.76
N TYR A 542 70.06 -52.85 9.55
CA TYR A 542 69.28 -52.12 10.55
C TYR A 542 68.99 -52.98 11.81
N LYS A 543 68.65 -54.26 11.63
CA LYS A 543 68.45 -55.20 12.73
C LYS A 543 69.75 -55.49 13.50
N ASN A 544 70.87 -55.63 12.80
CA ASN A 544 72.17 -55.88 13.44
C ASN A 544 72.71 -54.66 14.18
N SER A 545 72.52 -53.46 13.64
CA SER A 545 72.94 -52.20 14.28
C SER A 545 72.10 -51.83 15.50
N SER A 546 70.80 -52.15 15.49
CA SER A 546 69.90 -51.92 16.64
C SER A 546 70.08 -52.93 17.80
N ARG A 547 70.79 -54.05 17.57
CA ARG A 547 71.15 -55.04 18.61
C ARG A 547 72.58 -54.92 19.12
N GLY A 548 73.43 -54.18 18.42
CA GLY A 548 74.84 -53.97 18.77
C GLY A 548 75.11 -52.69 19.56
N GLY A 549 74.07 -52.10 20.19
CA GLY A 549 74.14 -50.88 20.99
C GLY A 549 73.53 -51.06 22.37
#